data_AF-A0A7S0SVB9-F1
#
_entry.id   AF-A0A7S0SVB9-F1
#
_cell.length_a   1.000
_cell.length_b   1.000
_cell.length_c   1.000
_cell.angle_alpha   90.00
_cell.angle_beta   90.00
_cell.angle_gamma   90.00
#
_symmetry.space_group_name_H-M   'P 1'
#
loop_
_entity.id
_entity.type
_entity.pdbx_description
1 polymer ?
#
loop_
_entity_poly.entity_id
_entity_poly.type
_entity_poly.pdbx_seq_one_letter_code
_entity_poly.pdbx_strand_id
1 'polypeptide(L)'
;FSNNNNNINKFSSTNNDIITRENEKESSEVNNKDIPLNAWFTLLLCIGLDLVGDSSFFIPGFGEIEDIAWAPISAFILSNIFGSNVITTLDFAKEVLPGTDIIPLAVFAWVLKYKYPSSQITKLLGISTE
;
A
#
# COMPACT_ATOMS: atom_id res chain seq x y z
N PHE A 1 -9.98 11.78 -61.53
CA PHE A 1 -9.26 10.96 -60.53
C PHE A 1 -9.12 11.60 -59.14
N SER A 2 -9.83 12.70 -58.80
CA SER A 2 -9.61 13.43 -57.53
C SER A 2 -10.51 13.01 -56.34
N ASN A 3 -11.50 12.13 -56.53
CA ASN A 3 -12.53 11.87 -55.50
C ASN A 3 -12.21 10.71 -54.54
N ASN A 4 -11.20 9.88 -54.85
CA ASN A 4 -10.91 8.68 -54.05
C ASN A 4 -10.02 8.99 -52.83
N ASN A 5 -9.15 10.01 -52.93
CA ASN A 5 -8.16 10.35 -51.91
C ASN A 5 -8.79 11.00 -50.65
N ASN A 6 -9.92 11.69 -50.80
CA ASN A 6 -10.59 12.35 -49.67
C ASN A 6 -11.34 11.36 -48.78
N ASN A 7 -11.87 10.28 -49.35
CA ASN A 7 -12.61 9.25 -48.61
C ASN A 7 -11.68 8.37 -47.76
N ILE A 8 -10.51 8.01 -48.29
CA ILE A 8 -9.50 7.25 -47.55
C ILE A 8 -8.91 8.03 -46.38
N ASN A 9 -8.66 9.34 -46.55
CA ASN A 9 -8.14 10.18 -45.47
C ASN A 9 -9.17 10.38 -44.35
N LYS A 10 -10.45 10.55 -44.71
CA LYS A 10 -11.55 10.68 -43.74
C LYS A 10 -11.80 9.37 -42.99
N PHE A 11 -11.75 8.23 -43.69
CA PHE A 11 -11.89 6.91 -43.07
C PHE A 11 -10.72 6.61 -42.12
N SER A 12 -9.48 6.89 -42.54
CA SER A 12 -8.30 6.70 -41.69
C SER A 12 -8.32 7.61 -40.45
N SER A 13 -8.75 8.86 -40.58
CA SER A 13 -8.90 9.78 -39.45
C SER A 13 -9.96 9.30 -38.45
N THR A 14 -11.11 8.83 -38.96
CA THR A 14 -12.21 8.35 -38.13
C THR A 14 -11.82 7.11 -37.32
N ASN A 15 -11.09 6.17 -37.93
CA ASN A 15 -10.61 4.96 -37.24
C ASN A 15 -9.59 5.30 -36.14
N ASN A 16 -8.67 6.23 -36.40
CA ASN A 16 -7.70 6.66 -35.40
C ASN A 16 -8.39 7.32 -34.20
N ASP A 17 -9.42 8.13 -34.44
CA ASP A 17 -10.18 8.78 -33.38
C ASP A 17 -11.01 7.79 -32.54
N ILE A 18 -11.52 6.70 -33.15
CA ILE A 18 -12.24 5.63 -32.43
C ILE A 18 -11.27 4.83 -31.56
N ILE A 19 -10.14 4.41 -32.12
CA ILE A 19 -9.08 3.68 -31.39
C ILE A 19 -8.56 4.53 -30.22
N THR A 20 -8.38 5.83 -30.41
CA THR A 20 -7.92 6.73 -29.34
C THR A 20 -8.95 6.83 -28.22
N ARG A 21 -10.24 6.95 -28.55
CA ARG A 21 -11.33 7.02 -27.55
C ARG A 21 -11.56 5.70 -26.80
N GLU A 22 -11.36 4.57 -27.45
CA GLU A 22 -11.43 3.25 -26.78
C GLU A 22 -10.28 3.06 -25.79
N ASN A 23 -9.05 3.44 -26.18
CA ASN A 23 -7.89 3.43 -25.27
C ASN A 23 -8.05 4.41 -24.08
N GLU A 24 -8.63 5.60 -24.31
CA GLU A 24 -8.93 6.54 -23.22
C GLU A 24 -10.00 6.03 -22.26
N LYS A 25 -11.04 5.33 -22.77
CA LYS A 25 -12.07 4.70 -21.93
C LYS A 25 -11.52 3.55 -21.09
N GLU A 26 -10.72 2.67 -21.68
CA GLU A 26 -10.08 1.56 -20.95
C GLU A 26 -9.12 2.10 -19.88
N SER A 27 -8.35 3.15 -20.21
CA SER A 27 -7.48 3.85 -19.25
C SER A 27 -8.25 4.58 -18.14
N SER A 28 -9.51 4.97 -18.41
CA SER A 28 -10.40 5.67 -17.48
C SER A 28 -11.37 4.76 -16.73
N GLU A 29 -11.33 3.44 -16.98
CA GLU A 29 -12.07 2.41 -16.24
C GLU A 29 -11.10 1.57 -15.38
N VAL A 30 -9.86 1.40 -15.85
CA VAL A 30 -8.74 0.75 -15.11
C VAL A 30 -8.11 1.68 -14.04
N ASN A 31 -8.41 2.97 -14.07
CA ASN A 31 -7.96 3.94 -13.07
C ASN A 31 -8.77 3.90 -11.75
N ASN A 32 -9.87 3.14 -11.69
CA ASN A 32 -10.34 2.57 -10.44
C ASN A 32 -9.44 1.39 -10.09
N LYS A 33 -8.26 1.71 -9.55
CA LYS A 33 -7.42 0.72 -8.89
C LYS A 33 -8.13 0.33 -7.59
N ASP A 34 -9.16 -0.47 -7.73
CA ASP A 34 -9.97 -0.93 -6.62
C ASP A 34 -9.04 -1.65 -5.66
N ILE A 35 -9.03 -1.18 -4.42
CA ILE A 35 -8.22 -1.80 -3.38
C ILE A 35 -8.76 -3.23 -3.23
N PRO A 36 -7.93 -4.28 -3.42
CA PRO A 36 -8.42 -5.63 -3.41
C PRO A 36 -8.98 -5.97 -2.03
N LEU A 37 -9.99 -6.85 -1.96
CA LEU A 37 -10.73 -7.12 -0.71
C LEU A 37 -9.80 -7.59 0.43
N ASN A 38 -8.73 -8.33 0.09
CA ASN A 38 -7.70 -8.77 1.02
C ASN A 38 -6.94 -7.59 1.68
N ALA A 39 -6.78 -6.47 0.99
CA ALA A 39 -6.11 -5.31 1.55
C ALA A 39 -6.91 -4.71 2.72
N TRP A 40 -8.24 -4.72 2.66
CA TRP A 40 -9.05 -4.24 3.78
C TRP A 40 -8.88 -5.12 5.01
N PHE A 41 -8.74 -6.44 4.84
CA PHE A 41 -8.37 -7.33 5.94
C PHE A 41 -6.96 -7.05 6.46
N THR A 42 -5.99 -6.77 5.59
CA THR A 42 -4.66 -6.34 5.99
C THR A 42 -4.70 -5.03 6.79
N LEU A 43 -5.56 -4.08 6.40
CA LEU A 43 -5.73 -2.82 7.13
C LEU A 43 -6.25 -3.08 8.54
N LEU A 44 -7.28 -3.93 8.69
CA LEU A 44 -7.81 -4.30 9.99
C LEU A 44 -6.75 -4.98 10.87
N LEU A 45 -5.92 -5.85 10.27
CA LEU A 45 -4.81 -6.49 10.97
C LEU A 45 -3.76 -5.46 11.41
N CYS A 46 -3.38 -4.50 10.55
CA CYS A 46 -2.45 -3.42 10.88
C CYS A 46 -2.98 -2.54 12.01
N ILE A 47 -4.26 -2.14 11.95
CA ILE A 47 -4.90 -1.37 13.02
C ILE A 47 -4.90 -2.18 14.33
N GLY A 48 -5.20 -3.48 14.27
CA GLY A 48 -5.17 -4.35 15.44
C GLY A 48 -3.78 -4.46 16.05
N LEU A 49 -2.73 -4.60 15.23
CA LEU A 49 -1.34 -4.65 15.67
C LEU A 49 -0.92 -3.35 16.37
N ASP A 50 -1.15 -2.21 15.73
CA ASP A 50 -0.83 -0.89 16.30
C ASP A 50 -1.61 -0.67 17.62
N LEU A 51 -2.90 -1.01 17.68
CA LEU A 51 -3.70 -0.86 18.92
C LEU A 51 -3.26 -1.77 20.06
N VAL A 52 -2.75 -2.98 19.77
CA VAL A 52 -2.27 -3.89 20.81
C VAL A 52 -0.90 -3.43 21.32
N GLY A 53 0.02 -3.05 20.42
CA GLY A 53 1.31 -2.48 20.83
C GLY A 53 1.12 -1.19 21.64
N ASP A 54 0.19 -0.34 21.24
CA ASP A 54 -0.11 0.89 21.96
C ASP A 54 -0.99 0.65 23.22
N SER A 55 -1.49 -0.57 23.48
CA SER A 55 -2.30 -0.86 24.68
C SER A 55 -1.47 -0.91 25.96
N SER A 56 -0.15 -1.02 25.81
CA SER A 56 0.83 -1.04 26.89
C SER A 56 0.90 0.28 27.69
N PHE A 57 0.30 1.38 27.19
CA PHE A 57 0.16 2.65 27.94
C PHE A 57 -0.85 2.61 29.10
N PHE A 58 -1.75 1.62 29.16
CA PHE A 58 -2.81 1.60 30.18
C PHE A 58 -2.34 1.12 31.55
N ILE A 59 -1.25 0.34 31.63
CA ILE A 59 -0.71 -0.18 32.89
C ILE A 59 0.81 0.05 32.93
N PRO A 60 1.29 1.12 33.59
CA PRO A 60 2.73 1.39 33.70
C PRO A 60 3.44 0.22 34.40
N GLY A 61 4.47 -0.33 33.74
CA GLY A 61 5.28 -1.47 34.22
C GLY A 61 4.87 -2.86 33.71
N PHE A 62 3.68 -3.01 33.09
CA PHE A 62 3.30 -4.26 32.40
C PHE A 62 3.64 -4.22 30.92
N GLY A 63 3.56 -3.02 30.31
CA GLY A 63 3.91 -2.77 28.92
C GLY A 63 5.29 -3.26 28.52
N GLU A 64 6.33 -2.93 29.28
CA GLU A 64 7.72 -3.30 28.96
C GLU A 64 7.94 -4.83 28.87
N ILE A 65 7.13 -5.64 29.55
CA ILE A 65 7.19 -7.11 29.49
C ILE A 65 6.37 -7.63 28.31
N GLU A 66 5.24 -6.99 28.03
CA GLU A 66 4.42 -7.25 26.86
C GLU A 66 5.22 -6.98 25.58
N ASP A 67 5.95 -5.87 25.51
CA ASP A 67 6.79 -5.47 24.38
C ASP A 67 7.87 -6.52 24.04
N ILE A 68 8.44 -7.20 25.04
CA ILE A 68 9.46 -8.27 24.81
C ILE A 68 8.87 -9.44 24.02
N ALA A 69 7.62 -9.79 24.28
CA ALA A 69 6.93 -10.88 23.58
C ALA A 69 6.24 -10.37 22.31
N TRP A 70 5.65 -9.17 22.36
CA TRP A 70 4.83 -8.61 21.29
C TRP A 70 5.67 -8.07 20.14
N ALA A 71 6.77 -7.35 20.40
CA ALA A 71 7.65 -6.81 19.37
C ALA A 71 8.14 -7.87 18.34
N PRO A 72 8.64 -9.06 18.74
CA PRO A 72 9.02 -10.07 17.75
C PRO A 72 7.81 -10.68 17.02
N ILE A 73 6.65 -10.74 17.65
CA ILE A 73 5.41 -11.24 17.03
C ILE A 73 4.89 -10.25 15.98
N SER A 74 4.78 -8.97 16.33
CA SER A 74 4.34 -7.91 15.43
C SER A 74 5.29 -7.78 14.23
N ALA A 75 6.60 -7.76 14.50
CA ALA A 75 7.64 -7.72 13.48
C ALA A 75 7.54 -8.92 12.53
N PHE A 76 7.33 -10.14 13.05
CA PHE A 76 7.15 -11.33 12.21
C PHE A 76 5.91 -11.20 11.32
N ILE A 77 4.78 -10.77 11.87
CA ILE A 77 3.53 -10.59 11.10
C ILE A 77 3.73 -9.53 10.01
N LEU A 78 4.32 -8.38 10.32
CA LEU A 78 4.58 -7.32 9.34
C LEU A 78 5.58 -7.73 8.25
N SER A 79 6.60 -8.50 8.61
CA SER A 79 7.54 -9.08 7.65
C SER A 79 6.81 -9.95 6.62
N ASN A 80 5.84 -10.76 7.06
CA ASN A 80 5.04 -11.60 6.16
C ASN A 80 4.08 -10.78 5.27
N ILE A 81 3.51 -9.68 5.78
CA ILE A 81 2.56 -8.84 5.03
C ILE A 81 3.26 -7.96 3.98
N PHE A 82 4.36 -7.33 4.39
CA PHE A 82 5.02 -6.29 3.61
C PHE A 82 6.28 -6.78 2.91
N GLY A 83 6.86 -7.91 3.32
CA GLY A 83 8.12 -8.44 2.77
C GLY A 83 9.32 -7.53 3.00
N SER A 84 9.19 -6.54 3.89
CA SER A 84 10.18 -5.49 4.11
C SER A 84 10.88 -5.67 5.44
N ASN A 85 12.20 -5.84 5.40
CA ASN A 85 13.05 -5.82 6.59
C ASN A 85 13.04 -4.46 7.27
N VAL A 86 12.89 -3.36 6.50
CA VAL A 86 12.89 -2.00 7.06
C VAL A 86 11.64 -1.77 7.90
N ILE A 87 10.45 -2.11 7.39
CA ILE A 87 9.20 -2.00 8.15
C ILE A 87 9.27 -2.91 9.39
N THR A 88 9.76 -4.13 9.22
CA THR A 88 9.94 -5.10 10.31
C THR A 88 10.83 -4.56 11.43
N THR A 89 12.00 -3.99 11.09
CA THR A 89 12.94 -3.44 12.07
C THR A 89 12.41 -2.16 12.70
N LEU A 90 11.73 -1.30 11.95
CA LEU A 90 11.12 -0.08 12.49
C LEU A 90 10.00 -0.40 13.47
N ASP A 91 9.18 -1.43 13.18
CA ASP A 91 8.11 -1.87 14.06
C ASP A 91 8.66 -2.47 15.36
N PHE A 92 9.63 -3.37 15.24
CA PHE A 92 10.34 -3.91 16.40
C PHE A 92 10.99 -2.80 17.25
N ALA A 93 11.62 -1.82 16.60
CA ALA A 93 12.24 -0.70 17.30
C ALA A 93 11.22 0.22 17.98
N LYS A 94 10.03 0.40 17.39
CA LYS A 94 8.94 1.17 18.00
C LYS A 94 8.53 0.55 19.34
N GLU A 95 8.27 -0.75 19.34
CA GLU A 95 7.78 -1.49 20.50
C GLU A 95 8.84 -1.64 21.60
N VAL A 96 10.12 -1.78 21.23
CA VAL A 96 11.21 -1.93 22.22
C VAL A 96 11.61 -0.59 22.86
N LEU A 97 11.33 0.53 22.20
CA LEU A 97 11.69 1.86 22.69
C LEU A 97 10.51 2.47 23.46
N PRO A 98 10.63 2.70 24.78
CA PRO A 98 9.55 3.28 25.55
C PRO A 98 9.24 4.70 25.06
N GLY A 99 7.98 4.95 24.71
CA GLY A 99 7.49 6.27 24.29
C GLY A 99 7.52 6.54 22.78
N THR A 100 7.84 5.54 21.95
CA THR A 100 7.65 5.62 20.49
C THR A 100 6.32 5.06 19.99
N ASP A 101 5.51 4.44 20.86
CA ASP A 101 4.22 3.79 20.56
C ASP A 101 3.06 4.76 20.26
N ILE A 102 3.37 5.96 19.77
CA ILE A 102 2.35 6.91 19.30
C ILE A 102 2.19 6.82 17.77
N ILE A 103 3.12 6.14 17.10
CA ILE A 103 3.22 6.12 15.64
C ILE A 103 2.58 4.82 15.12
N PRO A 104 1.42 4.86 14.45
CA PRO A 104 0.78 3.67 13.88
C PRO A 104 1.50 3.21 12.61
N LEU A 105 2.66 2.59 12.79
CA LEU A 105 3.61 2.25 11.73
C LEU A 105 3.03 1.20 10.77
N ALA A 106 2.28 0.22 11.28
CA ALA A 106 1.66 -0.80 10.45
C ALA A 106 0.64 -0.19 9.49
N VAL A 107 -0.18 0.75 9.97
CA VAL A 107 -1.13 1.50 9.13
C VAL A 107 -0.40 2.35 8.08
N PHE A 108 0.71 3.00 8.42
CA PHE A 108 1.51 3.74 7.43
C PHE A 108 2.07 2.83 6.32
N ALA A 109 2.62 1.68 6.70
CA ALA A 109 3.11 0.69 5.73
C ALA A 109 1.99 0.22 4.80
N TRP A 110 0.77 0.03 5.32
CA TRP A 110 -0.41 -0.29 4.54
C TRP A 110 -0.74 0.79 3.51
N VAL A 111 -0.79 2.06 3.93
CA VAL A 111 -1.06 3.20 3.02
C VAL A 111 -0.02 3.27 1.90
N LEU A 112 1.26 3.08 2.23
CA LEU A 112 2.34 3.10 1.24
C LEU A 112 2.23 1.95 0.23
N LYS A 113 1.84 0.75 0.68
CA LYS A 113 1.63 -0.41 -0.19
C LYS A 113 0.46 -0.23 -1.14
N TYR A 114 -0.71 0.20 -0.65
CA TYR A 114 -1.95 0.18 -1.43
C TYR A 114 -2.32 1.50 -2.10
N LYS A 115 -1.94 2.65 -1.52
CA LYS A 115 -2.22 3.98 -2.11
C LYS A 115 -1.05 4.55 -2.90
N TYR A 116 0.18 4.26 -2.48
CA TYR A 116 1.38 4.82 -3.09
C TYR A 116 2.43 3.78 -3.53
N PRO A 117 2.05 2.67 -4.20
CA PRO A 117 2.99 1.59 -4.56
C PRO A 117 4.16 2.06 -5.43
N SER A 118 3.95 3.09 -6.27
CA SER A 118 4.97 3.61 -7.18
C SER A 118 5.89 4.67 -6.56
N SER A 119 5.68 5.05 -5.30
CA SER A 119 6.46 6.11 -4.66
C SER A 119 7.90 5.68 -4.40
N GLN A 120 8.82 6.66 -4.39
CA GLN A 120 10.23 6.42 -4.06
C GLN A 120 10.37 5.91 -2.61
N ILE A 121 9.50 6.37 -1.71
CA ILE A 121 9.50 5.96 -0.30
C ILE A 121 9.11 4.49 -0.16
N THR A 122 8.06 4.03 -0.85
CA THR A 122 7.65 2.61 -0.83
C THR A 122 8.77 1.69 -1.32
N LYS A 123 9.47 2.09 -2.39
CA LYS A 123 10.63 1.37 -2.92
C LYS A 123 11.84 1.41 -1.98
N LEU A 124 12.11 2.58 -1.38
CA LEU A 124 13.19 2.76 -0.41
C LEU A 124 12.98 1.89 0.84
N LEU A 125 11.73 1.80 1.29
CA LEU A 125 11.34 0.92 2.39
C LEU A 125 11.30 -0.55 1.96
N GLY A 126 11.50 -0.89 0.69
CA GLY A 126 11.53 -2.27 0.21
C GLY A 126 10.22 -3.02 0.40
N ILE A 127 9.08 -2.31 0.36
CA ILE A 127 7.76 -2.94 0.50
C ILE A 127 7.45 -3.70 -0.80
N SER A 128 7.09 -4.98 -0.67
CA SER A 128 6.62 -5.78 -1.80
C SER A 128 5.24 -5.30 -2.24
N THR A 129 5.18 -4.77 -3.46
CA THR A 129 3.97 -4.24 -4.13
C THR A 129 3.49 -5.16 -5.27
N GLU A 130 3.97 -6.41 -5.30
CA GLU A 130 3.59 -7.41 -6.31
C GLU A 130 2.12 -7.82 -6.21
#